data_AF-A0A6A8G5Y1-F1
#
_entry.id   AF-A0A6A8G5Y1-F1
#
_cell.length_a   1.000
_cell.length_b   1.000
_cell.length_c   1.000
_cell.angle_alpha   90.00
_cell.angle_beta   90.00
_cell.angle_gamma   90.00
#
_symmetry.space_group_name_H-M   'P 1'
#
loop_
_entity.id
_entity.type
_entity.pdbx_description
1 polymer ?
#
loop_
_entity_poly.entity_id
_entity_poly.type
_entity_poly.pdbx_seq_one_letter_code
_entity_poly.pdbx_strand_id
1 'polypeptide(L)'
;MSTAVDSPSTSQSNVTDRLRAVIVAVAVVAAAIILGVVLTFALFVPLLVGNIAIDPTGSTFLILALIPSQLAFALVGILVSIALLGGVSVSLPTRTDLRWVALGLVGSFAAVALLVAASTFVDLSPVQSVVGEAAGVDPTILVALALLSIFVIAPAEELLFRGAVQGRLRETFGPLGAIVLASAIFASLHAFNFIGGGIVILVPLSALFLVGSVFGYVYERTENLAVPIAVHGLYNATLFLSSFVLG
;
A
#
# COMPACT_ATOMS: atom_id res chain seq x y z
N MET A 1 33.53 16.14 -45.99
CA MET A 1 32.14 16.28 -45.54
C MET A 1 32.04 15.54 -44.21
N SER A 2 31.87 16.30 -43.12
CA SER A 2 31.94 15.80 -41.73
C SER A 2 30.63 15.12 -41.35
N THR A 3 30.71 13.88 -40.84
CA THR A 3 29.61 13.12 -40.27
C THR A 3 29.31 13.65 -38.86
N ALA A 4 28.25 14.44 -38.72
CA ALA A 4 27.73 14.80 -37.41
C ALA A 4 27.15 13.54 -36.75
N VAL A 5 27.76 13.14 -35.65
CA VAL A 5 27.23 12.11 -34.74
C VAL A 5 26.13 12.78 -33.93
N ASP A 6 24.89 12.48 -34.27
CA ASP A 6 23.73 12.87 -33.45
C ASP A 6 23.85 12.14 -32.10
N SER A 7 24.12 12.91 -31.06
CA SER A 7 24.11 12.40 -29.69
C SER A 7 22.65 12.33 -29.22
N PRO A 8 22.18 11.22 -28.63
CA PRO A 8 20.80 11.13 -28.17
C PRO A 8 20.58 12.14 -27.04
N SER A 9 19.72 13.13 -27.28
CA SER A 9 19.28 14.07 -26.26
C SER A 9 18.53 13.29 -25.18
N THR A 10 19.12 13.18 -23.99
CA THR A 10 18.39 12.78 -22.79
C THR A 10 17.30 13.82 -22.55
N SER A 11 16.08 13.51 -22.99
CA SER A 11 14.90 14.35 -22.81
C SER A 11 14.67 14.56 -21.31
N GLN A 12 15.21 15.65 -20.76
CA GLN A 12 14.85 16.11 -19.42
C GLN A 12 13.35 16.40 -19.45
N SER A 13 12.55 15.57 -18.78
CA SER A 13 11.12 15.80 -18.59
C SER A 13 10.92 17.23 -18.10
N ASN A 14 10.09 18.03 -18.78
CA ASN A 14 9.85 19.40 -18.35
C ASN A 14 9.04 19.40 -17.02
N VAL A 15 9.02 20.53 -16.31
CA VAL A 15 8.31 20.66 -15.02
C VAL A 15 6.82 20.27 -15.14
N THR A 16 6.21 20.57 -16.28
CA THR A 16 4.80 20.25 -16.56
C THR A 16 4.55 18.75 -16.60
N ASP A 17 5.46 17.96 -17.19
CA ASP A 17 5.34 16.50 -17.27
C ASP A 17 5.42 15.86 -15.89
N ARG A 18 6.36 16.34 -15.06
CA ARG A 18 6.50 15.92 -13.66
C ARG A 18 5.26 16.24 -12.84
N LEU A 19 4.74 17.46 -12.96
CA LEU A 19 3.52 17.88 -12.28
C LEU A 19 2.32 17.02 -12.73
N ARG A 20 2.19 16.78 -14.04
CA ARG A 20 1.12 15.95 -14.60
C ARG A 20 1.20 14.51 -14.09
N ALA A 21 2.39 13.92 -14.00
CA ALA A 21 2.56 12.56 -13.48
C ALA A 21 2.11 12.46 -12.01
N VAL A 22 2.47 13.43 -11.18
CA VAL A 22 2.03 13.50 -9.78
C VAL A 22 0.51 13.69 -9.68
N ILE A 23 -0.06 14.61 -10.47
CA ILE A 23 -1.52 14.84 -10.50
C ILE A 23 -2.26 13.56 -10.89
N VAL A 24 -1.80 12.84 -11.92
CA VAL A 24 -2.41 11.58 -12.34
C VAL A 24 -2.29 10.53 -11.24
N ALA A 25 -1.13 10.38 -10.62
CA ALA A 25 -0.93 9.45 -9.50
C ALA A 25 -1.91 9.71 -8.35
N VAL A 26 -2.06 10.97 -7.94
CA VAL A 26 -3.00 11.37 -6.89
C VAL A 26 -4.45 11.17 -7.33
N ALA A 27 -4.79 11.49 -8.58
CA ALA A 27 -6.14 11.30 -9.11
C ALA A 27 -6.55 9.82 -9.18
N VAL A 28 -5.62 8.93 -9.52
CA VAL A 28 -5.84 7.47 -9.52
C VAL A 28 -6.19 6.97 -8.13
N VAL A 29 -5.42 7.39 -7.12
CA VAL A 29 -5.70 7.06 -5.71
C VAL A 29 -7.04 7.64 -5.26
N ALA A 30 -7.32 8.90 -5.58
CA ALA A 30 -8.59 9.54 -5.22
C ALA A 30 -9.78 8.80 -5.86
N ALA A 31 -9.67 8.38 -7.11
CA ALA A 31 -10.70 7.59 -7.79
C ALA A 31 -10.93 6.24 -7.09
N ALA A 32 -9.86 5.56 -6.69
CA ALA A 32 -9.95 4.30 -5.95
C ALA A 32 -10.65 4.47 -4.59
N ILE A 33 -10.34 5.54 -3.86
CA ILE A 33 -10.97 5.86 -2.57
C ILE A 33 -12.45 6.21 -2.76
N ILE A 34 -12.77 7.10 -3.71
CA ILE A 34 -14.15 7.51 -3.98
C ILE A 34 -14.98 6.29 -4.36
N LEU A 35 -14.47 5.43 -5.25
CA LEU A 35 -15.15 4.20 -5.62
C LEU A 35 -15.31 3.27 -4.41
N GLY A 36 -14.27 3.10 -3.59
CA GLY A 36 -14.33 2.30 -2.38
C GLY A 36 -15.42 2.78 -1.42
N VAL A 37 -15.51 4.09 -1.19
CA VAL A 37 -16.56 4.72 -0.38
C VAL A 37 -17.94 4.44 -0.98
N VAL A 38 -18.12 4.64 -2.28
CA VAL A 38 -19.40 4.35 -2.97
C VAL A 38 -19.80 2.89 -2.81
N LEU A 39 -18.86 1.95 -3.00
CA LEU A 39 -19.15 0.52 -2.86
C LEU A 39 -19.45 0.13 -1.41
N THR A 40 -18.77 0.73 -0.44
CA THR A 40 -19.06 0.54 0.99
C THR A 40 -20.47 1.06 1.33
N PHE A 41 -20.86 2.24 0.85
CA PHE A 41 -22.25 2.71 1.02
C PHE A 41 -23.27 1.81 0.32
N ALA A 42 -22.97 1.34 -0.89
CA ALA A 42 -23.82 0.40 -1.61
C ALA A 42 -24.02 -0.93 -0.86
N LEU A 43 -23.04 -1.35 -0.05
CA LEU A 43 -23.16 -2.49 0.85
C LEU A 43 -24.01 -2.17 2.09
N PHE A 44 -23.73 -1.05 2.78
CA PHE A 44 -24.35 -0.76 4.08
C PHE A 44 -25.77 -0.18 4.00
N VAL A 45 -26.12 0.55 2.94
CA VAL A 45 -27.47 1.14 2.80
C VAL A 45 -28.57 0.06 2.78
N PRO A 46 -28.47 -1.03 2.00
CA PRO A 46 -29.45 -2.11 2.04
C PRO A 46 -29.55 -2.79 3.42
N LEU A 47 -28.44 -2.97 4.13
CA LEU A 47 -28.44 -3.56 5.47
C LEU A 47 -29.20 -2.66 6.46
N LEU A 48 -28.97 -1.35 6.39
CA LEU A 48 -29.68 -0.37 7.19
C LEU A 48 -31.18 -0.35 6.89
N VAL A 49 -31.57 -0.30 5.60
CA VAL A 49 -32.98 -0.34 5.18
C VAL A 49 -33.65 -1.65 5.57
N GLY A 50 -32.90 -2.76 5.55
CA GLY A 50 -33.35 -4.08 5.99
C GLY A 50 -33.38 -4.27 7.51
N ASN A 51 -33.10 -3.24 8.32
CA ASN A 51 -32.99 -3.31 9.78
C ASN A 51 -31.99 -4.38 10.27
N ILE A 52 -30.94 -4.67 9.50
CA ILE A 52 -29.84 -5.54 9.92
C ILE A 52 -28.85 -4.68 10.69
N ALA A 53 -28.87 -4.80 12.01
CA ALA A 53 -27.96 -4.07 12.89
C ALA A 53 -26.53 -4.64 12.78
N ILE A 54 -25.59 -3.78 12.38
CA ILE A 54 -24.15 -4.04 12.44
C ILE A 54 -23.55 -2.99 13.38
N ASP A 55 -22.84 -3.44 14.40
CA ASP A 55 -22.13 -2.55 15.33
C ASP A 55 -21.00 -1.80 14.59
N PRO A 56 -21.07 -0.46 14.45
CA PRO A 56 -20.04 0.32 13.75
C PRO A 56 -18.65 0.23 14.41
N THR A 57 -18.59 -0.21 15.67
CA THR A 57 -17.34 -0.38 16.42
C THR A 57 -16.84 -1.83 16.41
N GLY A 58 -17.63 -2.77 15.90
CA GLY A 58 -17.31 -4.19 15.91
C GLY A 58 -16.48 -4.66 14.71
N SER A 59 -15.78 -5.79 14.88
CA SER A 59 -14.96 -6.44 13.85
C SER A 59 -15.69 -6.71 12.55
N THR A 60 -16.97 -7.08 12.63
CA THR A 60 -17.81 -7.34 11.46
C THR A 60 -17.96 -6.09 10.60
N PHE A 61 -18.18 -4.92 11.19
CA PHE A 61 -18.25 -3.67 10.45
C PHE A 61 -16.94 -3.38 9.73
N LEU A 62 -15.81 -3.52 10.42
CA LEU A 62 -14.48 -3.28 9.85
C LEU A 62 -14.22 -4.19 8.64
N ILE A 63 -14.48 -5.49 8.77
CA ILE A 63 -14.30 -6.45 7.67
C ILE A 63 -15.22 -6.12 6.49
N LEU A 64 -16.50 -5.82 6.75
CA LEU A 64 -17.47 -5.48 5.70
C LEU A 64 -17.14 -4.15 5.02
N ALA A 65 -16.58 -3.17 5.73
CA ALA A 65 -16.13 -1.90 5.16
C ALA A 65 -14.83 -2.05 4.34
N LEU A 66 -13.94 -2.95 4.75
CA LEU A 66 -12.65 -3.18 4.12
C LEU A 66 -12.81 -3.83 2.74
N ILE A 67 -13.61 -4.89 2.61
CA ILE A 67 -13.69 -5.66 1.36
C ILE A 67 -14.04 -4.79 0.13
N PRO A 68 -15.11 -3.98 0.13
CA PRO A 68 -15.45 -3.14 -1.02
C PRO A 68 -14.36 -2.13 -1.36
N SER A 69 -13.70 -1.56 -0.35
CA SER A 69 -12.60 -0.60 -0.56
C SER A 69 -11.40 -1.25 -1.25
N GLN A 70 -11.05 -2.47 -0.86
CA GLN A 70 -9.94 -3.21 -1.46
C GLN A 70 -10.29 -3.69 -2.88
N LEU A 71 -11.54 -4.08 -3.13
CA LEU A 71 -12.00 -4.37 -4.49
C LEU A 71 -11.94 -3.14 -5.40
N ALA A 72 -12.26 -1.95 -4.88
CA ALA A 72 -12.10 -0.70 -5.63
C ALA A 72 -10.64 -0.41 -5.95
N PHE A 73 -9.72 -0.63 -5.00
CA PHE A 73 -8.28 -0.46 -5.21
C PHE A 73 -7.75 -1.39 -6.29
N ALA A 74 -8.10 -2.69 -6.21
CA ALA A 74 -7.72 -3.66 -7.22
C ALA A 74 -8.28 -3.29 -8.61
N LEU A 75 -9.56 -2.92 -8.69
CA LEU A 75 -10.22 -2.56 -9.95
C LEU A 75 -9.57 -1.32 -10.58
N VAL A 76 -9.41 -0.23 -9.83
CA VAL A 76 -8.79 0.99 -10.34
C VAL A 76 -7.32 0.74 -10.71
N GLY A 77 -6.57 0.01 -9.89
CA GLY A 77 -5.20 -0.38 -10.19
C GLY A 77 -5.09 -1.13 -11.52
N ILE A 78 -5.90 -2.17 -11.71
CA ILE A 78 -5.93 -2.95 -12.96
C ILE A 78 -6.29 -2.07 -14.16
N LEU A 79 -7.39 -1.32 -14.08
CA LEU A 79 -7.87 -0.50 -15.19
C LEU A 79 -6.83 0.55 -15.61
N VAL A 80 -6.20 1.21 -14.64
CA VAL A 80 -5.20 2.23 -14.90
C VAL A 80 -3.90 1.61 -15.43
N SER A 81 -3.43 0.50 -14.87
CA SER A 81 -2.26 -0.21 -15.38
C SER A 81 -2.46 -0.65 -16.83
N ILE A 82 -3.64 -1.17 -17.18
CA ILE A 82 -3.94 -1.54 -18.57
C ILE A 82 -4.01 -0.30 -19.47
N ALA A 83 -4.80 0.71 -19.07
CA ALA A 83 -5.09 1.86 -19.91
C ALA A 83 -3.90 2.80 -20.13
N LEU A 84 -3.02 2.95 -19.12
CA LEU A 84 -1.91 3.90 -19.17
C LEU A 84 -0.54 3.23 -19.38
N LEU A 85 -0.36 1.98 -18.96
CA LEU A 85 0.95 1.34 -18.89
C LEU A 85 1.06 0.04 -19.71
N GLY A 86 -0.02 -0.38 -20.39
CA GLY A 86 -0.05 -1.63 -21.16
C GLY A 86 -0.20 -2.90 -20.32
N GLY A 87 -0.51 -2.76 -19.03
CA GLY A 87 -0.74 -3.86 -18.09
C GLY A 87 0.29 -3.91 -16.96
N VAL A 88 0.24 -4.99 -16.17
CA VAL A 88 1.20 -5.26 -15.10
C VAL A 88 1.62 -6.72 -15.17
N SER A 89 2.92 -6.97 -14.98
CA SER A 89 3.49 -8.32 -14.99
C SER A 89 3.13 -9.04 -13.69
N VAL A 90 2.39 -10.15 -13.81
CA VAL A 90 2.05 -11.04 -12.70
C VAL A 90 2.38 -12.46 -13.14
N SER A 91 3.34 -13.09 -12.48
CA SER A 91 3.73 -14.47 -12.76
C SER A 91 4.07 -15.22 -11.47
N LEU A 92 3.99 -16.56 -11.51
CA LEU A 92 4.35 -17.39 -10.37
C LEU A 92 5.82 -17.13 -9.96
N PRO A 93 6.10 -16.80 -8.69
CA PRO A 93 7.45 -16.50 -8.24
C PRO A 93 8.44 -17.64 -8.52
N THR A 94 9.54 -17.28 -9.18
CA THR A 94 10.69 -18.16 -9.38
C THR A 94 11.50 -18.34 -8.10
N ARG A 95 12.50 -19.23 -8.09
CA ARG A 95 13.42 -19.37 -6.95
C ARG A 95 14.19 -18.08 -6.63
N THR A 96 14.49 -17.29 -7.65
CA THR A 96 15.14 -15.98 -7.47
C THR A 96 14.18 -14.99 -6.82
N ASP A 97 12.91 -15.00 -7.23
CA ASP A 97 11.86 -14.18 -6.63
C ASP A 97 11.63 -14.53 -5.17
N LEU A 98 11.65 -15.82 -4.81
CA LEU A 98 11.55 -16.25 -3.41
C LEU A 98 12.69 -15.69 -2.52
N ARG A 99 13.89 -15.51 -3.09
CA ARG A 99 14.97 -14.81 -2.36
C ARG A 99 14.62 -13.35 -2.13
N TRP A 100 14.03 -12.68 -3.11
CA TRP A 100 13.55 -11.31 -2.96
C TRP A 100 12.37 -11.20 -1.99
N VAL A 101 11.49 -12.21 -1.92
CA VAL A 101 10.46 -12.28 -0.88
C VAL A 101 11.10 -12.31 0.50
N ALA A 102 12.07 -13.21 0.72
CA ALA A 102 12.76 -13.33 2.01
C ALA A 102 13.54 -12.05 2.37
N LEU A 103 14.29 -11.47 1.43
CA LEU A 103 15.04 -10.24 1.63
C LEU A 103 14.11 -9.04 1.88
N GLY A 104 12.99 -8.95 1.16
CA GLY A 104 11.97 -7.92 1.37
C GLY A 104 11.34 -8.01 2.75
N LEU A 105 11.04 -9.23 3.22
CA LEU A 105 10.46 -9.47 4.54
C LEU A 105 11.44 -9.07 5.65
N VAL A 106 12.68 -9.58 5.59
CA VAL A 106 13.74 -9.23 6.55
C VAL A 106 14.03 -7.73 6.53
N GLY A 107 14.12 -7.13 5.33
CA GLY A 107 14.35 -5.70 5.16
C GLY A 107 13.24 -4.85 5.75
N SER A 108 11.97 -5.24 5.57
CA SER A 108 10.81 -4.54 6.13
C SER A 108 10.83 -4.57 7.67
N PHE A 109 11.03 -5.74 8.27
CA PHE A 109 11.13 -5.86 9.73
C PHE A 109 12.34 -5.13 10.31
N ALA A 110 13.51 -5.24 9.67
CA ALA A 110 14.71 -4.54 10.11
C ALA A 110 14.53 -3.02 10.05
N ALA A 111 13.95 -2.49 8.97
CA ALA A 111 13.71 -1.06 8.82
C ALA A 111 12.77 -0.52 9.91
N VAL A 112 11.67 -1.23 10.19
CA VAL A 112 10.72 -0.84 11.23
C VAL A 112 11.31 -1.02 12.63
N ALA A 113 12.05 -2.09 12.90
CA ALA A 113 12.72 -2.29 14.19
C ALA A 113 13.74 -1.18 14.49
N LEU A 114 14.52 -0.76 13.49
CA LEU A 114 15.44 0.37 13.61
C LEU A 114 14.71 1.68 13.86
N LEU A 115 13.60 1.94 13.16
CA LEU A 115 12.78 3.13 13.39
C LEU A 115 12.19 3.15 14.81
N VAL A 116 11.65 2.02 15.28
CA VAL A 116 11.10 1.91 16.64
C VAL A 116 12.21 2.13 17.67
N ALA A 117 13.38 1.49 17.51
CA ALA A 117 14.52 1.73 18.38
C ALA A 117 15.00 3.19 18.35
N ALA A 118 14.94 3.86 17.21
CA ALA A 118 15.27 5.29 17.11
C ALA A 118 14.24 6.17 17.84
N SER A 119 12.95 5.82 17.76
CA SER A 119 11.86 6.59 18.37
C SER A 119 11.89 6.60 19.90
N THR A 120 12.50 5.58 20.54
CA THR A 120 12.66 5.54 22.00
C THR A 120 13.66 6.57 22.53
N PHE A 121 14.61 7.04 21.71
CA PHE A 121 15.53 8.10 22.10
C PHE A 121 14.90 9.49 22.14
N VAL A 122 13.69 9.64 21.61
CA VAL A 122 12.95 10.91 21.53
C VAL A 122 11.57 10.83 22.22
N ASP A 123 11.36 9.81 23.04
CA ASP A 123 10.12 9.55 23.80
C ASP A 123 8.83 9.57 22.97
N LEU A 124 8.92 9.17 21.69
CA LEU A 124 7.76 9.04 20.81
C LEU A 124 7.26 7.60 20.79
N SER A 125 6.14 7.34 21.45
CA SER A 125 5.47 6.03 21.42
C SER A 125 4.48 5.96 20.26
N PRO A 126 4.41 4.89 19.44
CA PRO A 126 3.44 4.80 18.36
C PRO A 126 2.00 4.94 18.87
N VAL A 127 1.17 5.69 18.13
CA VAL A 127 -0.27 5.79 18.40
C VAL A 127 -1.00 4.53 17.90
N GLN A 128 -2.04 4.11 18.63
CA GLN A 128 -2.87 2.98 18.25
C GLN A 128 -3.64 3.28 16.96
N SER A 129 -3.79 2.25 16.11
CA SER A 129 -4.58 2.34 14.89
C SER A 129 -6.02 1.87 15.12
N VAL A 130 -6.94 2.21 14.22
CA VAL A 130 -8.32 1.66 14.22
C VAL A 130 -8.33 0.13 14.26
N VAL A 131 -7.39 -0.52 13.58
CA VAL A 131 -7.24 -1.98 13.63
C VAL A 131 -6.76 -2.45 15.01
N GLY A 132 -5.82 -1.73 15.62
CA GLY A 132 -5.35 -2.02 16.98
C GLY A 132 -6.44 -1.82 18.03
N GLU A 133 -7.31 -0.82 17.87
CA GLU A 133 -8.48 -0.61 18.73
C GLU A 133 -9.48 -1.75 18.59
N ALA A 134 -9.84 -2.12 17.35
CA ALA A 134 -10.74 -3.24 17.09
C ALA A 134 -10.19 -4.57 17.63
N ALA A 135 -8.89 -4.81 17.50
CA ALA A 135 -8.24 -5.99 18.06
C ALA A 135 -8.24 -6.02 19.60
N GLY A 136 -8.26 -4.87 20.27
CA GLY A 136 -8.43 -4.77 21.72
C GLY A 136 -9.84 -5.17 22.19
N VAL A 137 -10.84 -5.06 21.31
CA VAL A 137 -12.23 -5.49 21.57
C VAL A 137 -12.42 -6.97 21.23
N ASP A 138 -11.94 -7.39 20.06
CA ASP A 138 -12.03 -8.77 19.56
C ASP A 138 -10.71 -9.17 18.88
N PRO A 139 -9.81 -9.87 19.58
CA PRO A 139 -8.53 -10.28 19.02
C PRO A 139 -8.65 -11.21 17.81
N THR A 140 -9.75 -11.94 17.65
CA THR A 140 -9.91 -12.90 16.55
C THR A 140 -9.94 -12.22 15.17
N ILE A 141 -10.25 -10.92 15.13
CA ILE A 141 -10.15 -10.10 13.93
C ILE A 141 -8.74 -10.14 13.32
N LEU A 142 -7.69 -10.27 14.13
CA LEU A 142 -6.31 -10.31 13.66
C LEU A 142 -6.04 -11.54 12.78
N VAL A 143 -6.66 -12.68 13.09
CA VAL A 143 -6.56 -13.89 12.25
C VAL A 143 -7.27 -13.67 10.91
N ALA A 144 -8.45 -13.05 10.94
CA ALA A 144 -9.18 -12.69 9.72
C ALA A 144 -8.40 -11.69 8.86
N LEU A 145 -7.79 -10.68 9.49
CA LEU A 145 -6.97 -9.67 8.81
C LEU A 145 -5.66 -10.26 8.27
N ALA A 146 -5.06 -11.25 8.91
CA ALA A 146 -3.92 -11.98 8.37
C ALA A 146 -4.26 -12.66 7.04
N LEU A 147 -5.40 -13.38 6.99
CA LEU A 147 -5.87 -14.03 5.78
C LEU A 147 -6.29 -13.01 4.70
N LEU A 148 -7.10 -12.01 5.08
CA LEU A 148 -7.48 -10.94 4.17
C LEU A 148 -6.26 -10.20 3.64
N SER A 149 -5.20 -10.04 4.43
CA SER A 149 -4.01 -9.35 3.96
C SER A 149 -3.28 -10.11 2.87
N ILE A 150 -3.22 -11.44 2.97
CA ILE A 150 -2.56 -12.27 1.95
C ILE A 150 -3.38 -12.29 0.66
N PHE A 151 -4.70 -12.42 0.77
CA PHE A 151 -5.55 -12.72 -0.39
C PHE A 151 -6.28 -11.52 -1.00
N VAL A 152 -6.43 -10.42 -0.24
CA VAL A 152 -7.26 -9.28 -0.64
C VAL A 152 -6.48 -7.97 -0.52
N ILE A 153 -6.03 -7.59 0.68
CA ILE A 153 -5.44 -6.26 0.95
C ILE A 153 -4.14 -6.10 0.18
N ALA A 154 -3.15 -6.98 0.37
CA ALA A 154 -1.86 -6.83 -0.31
C ALA A 154 -2.01 -6.91 -1.84
N PRO A 155 -2.74 -7.86 -2.43
CA PRO A 155 -3.01 -7.85 -3.87
C PRO A 155 -3.63 -6.54 -4.38
N ALA A 156 -4.67 -6.04 -3.70
CA ALA A 156 -5.37 -4.83 -4.10
C ALA A 156 -4.49 -3.58 -4.01
N GLU A 157 -3.80 -3.41 -2.89
CA GLU A 157 -2.92 -2.27 -2.65
C GLU A 157 -1.71 -2.30 -3.58
N GLU A 158 -1.06 -3.44 -3.79
CA GLU A 158 0.08 -3.51 -4.72
C GLU A 158 -0.34 -3.25 -6.17
N LEU A 159 -1.52 -3.71 -6.61
CA LEU A 159 -2.07 -3.37 -7.93
C LEU A 159 -2.22 -1.85 -8.10
N LEU A 160 -2.78 -1.17 -7.09
CA LEU A 160 -2.96 0.27 -7.14
C LEU A 160 -1.62 1.02 -7.05
N PHE A 161 -0.81 0.72 -6.02
CA PHE A 161 0.38 1.52 -5.72
C PHE A 161 1.58 1.16 -6.57
N ARG A 162 1.83 -0.13 -6.87
CA ARG A 162 3.03 -0.57 -7.62
C ARG A 162 2.69 -0.74 -9.08
N GLY A 163 1.54 -1.34 -9.36
CA GLY A 163 1.02 -1.51 -10.72
C GLY A 163 0.70 -0.17 -11.39
N ALA A 164 -0.09 0.70 -10.76
CA ALA A 164 -0.56 1.93 -11.39
C ALA A 164 0.24 3.19 -10.98
N VAL A 165 0.28 3.51 -9.68
CA VAL A 165 0.87 4.77 -9.19
C VAL A 165 2.39 4.83 -9.43
N GLN A 166 3.14 3.85 -8.94
CA GLN A 166 4.59 3.77 -9.12
C GLN A 166 4.94 3.64 -10.61
N GLY A 167 4.23 2.77 -11.35
CA GLY A 167 4.41 2.62 -12.79
C GLY A 167 4.29 3.95 -13.55
N ARG A 168 3.24 4.74 -13.26
CA ARG A 168 3.05 6.07 -13.86
C ARG A 168 4.14 7.07 -13.48
N LEU A 169 4.55 7.09 -12.20
CA LEU A 169 5.59 7.99 -11.72
C LEU A 169 6.96 7.62 -12.32
N ARG A 170 7.22 6.33 -12.56
CA ARG A 170 8.49 5.80 -13.10
C ARG A 170 8.80 6.34 -14.49
N GLU A 171 7.80 6.54 -15.34
CA GLU A 171 7.97 7.09 -16.69
C GLU A 171 8.62 8.49 -16.69
N THR A 172 8.49 9.25 -15.59
CA THR A 172 8.94 10.64 -15.52
C THR A 172 10.04 10.87 -14.48
N PHE A 173 9.99 10.17 -13.35
CA PHE A 173 10.93 10.33 -12.24
C PHE A 173 12.01 9.24 -12.17
N GLY A 174 11.92 8.22 -13.02
CA GLY A 174 12.74 7.01 -12.94
C GLY A 174 12.42 6.15 -11.70
N PRO A 175 13.10 5.00 -11.53
CA PRO A 175 12.76 4.01 -10.51
C PRO A 175 12.81 4.57 -9.08
N LEU A 176 13.90 5.25 -8.71
CA LEU A 176 14.09 5.74 -7.35
C LEU A 176 13.05 6.80 -6.96
N GLY A 177 12.80 7.77 -7.84
CA GLY A 177 11.82 8.82 -7.60
C GLY A 177 10.39 8.27 -7.53
N ALA A 178 10.07 7.27 -8.35
CA ALA A 178 8.79 6.59 -8.31
C ALA A 178 8.56 5.83 -7.00
N ILE A 179 9.56 5.08 -6.51
CA ILE A 179 9.49 4.38 -5.22
C ILE A 179 9.21 5.37 -4.08
N VAL A 180 9.98 6.46 -4.02
CA VAL A 180 9.84 7.46 -2.93
C VAL A 180 8.46 8.11 -2.99
N LEU A 181 8.02 8.58 -4.15
CA LEU A 181 6.74 9.28 -4.31
C LEU A 181 5.55 8.34 -4.09
N ALA A 182 5.57 7.12 -4.64
CA ALA A 182 4.50 6.15 -4.44
C ALA A 182 4.40 5.72 -2.97
N SER A 183 5.53 5.53 -2.28
CA SER A 183 5.57 5.17 -0.86
C SER A 183 5.09 6.31 0.04
N ALA A 184 5.39 7.57 -0.33
CA ALA A 184 4.88 8.74 0.38
C ALA A 184 3.36 8.86 0.23
N ILE A 185 2.83 8.66 -0.99
CA ILE A 185 1.39 8.64 -1.24
C ILE A 185 0.74 7.51 -0.44
N PHE A 186 1.26 6.28 -0.53
CA PHE A 186 0.80 5.12 0.23
C PHE A 186 0.72 5.41 1.73
N ALA A 187 1.81 5.87 2.33
CA ALA A 187 1.87 6.19 3.76
C ALA A 187 0.85 7.28 4.13
N SER A 188 0.76 8.36 3.35
CA SER A 188 -0.13 9.49 3.68
C SER A 188 -1.61 9.10 3.84
N LEU A 189 -2.09 8.12 3.08
CA LEU A 189 -3.49 7.68 3.14
C LEU A 189 -3.80 6.89 4.40
N HIS A 190 -2.77 6.30 5.02
CA HIS A 190 -2.94 5.60 6.29
C HIS A 190 -3.06 6.55 7.47
N ALA A 191 -2.86 7.86 7.28
CA ALA A 191 -3.05 8.84 8.35
C ALA A 191 -4.46 8.78 8.94
N PHE A 192 -5.46 8.43 8.14
CA PHE A 192 -6.85 8.26 8.59
C PHE A 192 -7.04 7.09 9.57
N ASN A 193 -6.07 6.17 9.67
CA ASN A 193 -6.11 5.04 10.61
C ASN A 193 -5.67 5.43 12.03
N PHE A 194 -5.14 6.63 12.24
CA PHE A 194 -4.51 7.05 13.51
C PHE A 194 -5.20 8.30 14.07
N ILE A 195 -6.44 8.14 14.49
CA ILE A 195 -7.27 9.23 15.00
C ILE A 195 -6.65 9.81 16.28
N GLY A 196 -6.56 11.14 16.37
CA GLY A 196 -6.13 11.84 17.59
C GLY A 196 -4.62 11.82 17.88
N GLY A 197 -3.78 11.28 16.99
CA GLY A 197 -2.34 11.05 17.26
C GLY A 197 -1.42 12.27 17.25
N GLY A 198 -1.90 13.48 16.93
CA GLY A 198 -1.06 14.70 16.89
C GLY A 198 0.22 14.51 16.07
N ILE A 199 1.36 14.96 16.60
CA ILE A 199 2.69 14.77 15.95
C ILE A 199 3.16 13.30 15.97
N VAL A 200 2.63 12.49 16.88
CA VAL A 200 3.07 11.12 17.13
C VAL A 200 2.68 10.18 15.99
N ILE A 201 1.69 10.57 15.17
CA ILE A 201 1.33 9.89 13.92
C ILE A 201 2.51 9.74 12.95
N LEU A 202 3.53 10.59 13.05
CA LEU A 202 4.69 10.51 12.16
C LEU A 202 5.49 9.22 12.32
N VAL A 203 5.47 8.57 13.48
CA VAL A 203 6.17 7.29 13.69
C VAL A 203 5.55 6.18 12.84
N PRO A 204 4.26 5.84 12.97
CA PRO A 204 3.66 4.82 12.11
C PRO A 204 3.65 5.20 10.63
N LEU A 205 3.48 6.49 10.28
CA LEU A 205 3.56 6.92 8.88
C LEU A 205 4.98 6.72 8.30
N SER A 206 6.02 6.96 9.10
CA SER A 206 7.40 6.68 8.71
C SER A 206 7.63 5.17 8.53
N ALA A 207 7.06 4.34 9.40
CA ALA A 207 7.13 2.88 9.26
C ALA A 207 6.48 2.42 7.94
N LEU A 208 5.28 2.94 7.64
CA LEU A 208 4.55 2.65 6.40
C LEU A 208 5.30 3.13 5.16
N PHE A 209 5.95 4.31 5.23
CA PHE A 209 6.80 4.80 4.15
C PHE A 209 8.00 3.88 3.91
N LEU A 210 8.68 3.43 4.97
CA LEU A 210 9.84 2.54 4.87
C LEU A 210 9.46 1.19 4.27
N VAL A 211 8.41 0.57 4.81
CA VAL A 211 7.89 -0.72 4.32
C VAL A 211 7.38 -0.59 2.88
N GLY A 212 6.64 0.48 2.59
CA GLY A 212 6.19 0.78 1.24
C GLY A 212 7.35 0.96 0.24
N SER A 213 8.47 1.55 0.69
CA SER A 213 9.69 1.71 -0.11
C SER A 213 10.35 0.36 -0.39
N VAL A 214 10.35 -0.56 0.58
CA VAL A 214 10.85 -1.93 0.39
C VAL A 214 10.00 -2.66 -0.66
N PHE A 215 8.67 -2.56 -0.60
CA PHE A 215 7.79 -3.19 -1.58
C PHE A 215 8.04 -2.63 -2.99
N GLY A 216 8.13 -1.31 -3.12
CA GLY A 216 8.43 -0.64 -4.38
C GLY A 216 9.80 -1.03 -4.95
N TYR A 217 10.80 -1.16 -4.08
CA TYR A 217 12.13 -1.61 -4.49
C TYR A 217 12.14 -3.07 -4.96
N VAL A 218 11.50 -3.98 -4.22
CA VAL A 218 11.39 -5.39 -4.62
C VAL A 218 10.65 -5.52 -5.95
N TYR A 219 9.62 -4.72 -6.18
CA TYR A 219 8.93 -4.65 -7.46
C TYR A 219 9.87 -4.27 -8.61
N GLU A 220 10.64 -3.18 -8.49
CA GLU A 220 11.60 -2.76 -9.54
C GLU A 220 12.71 -3.81 -9.77
N ARG A 221 13.07 -4.59 -8.75
CA ARG A 221 14.10 -5.63 -8.88
C ARG A 221 13.62 -6.90 -9.55
N THR A 222 12.33 -7.18 -9.48
CA THR A 222 11.76 -8.45 -9.95
C THR A 222 10.87 -8.29 -11.17
N GLU A 223 10.37 -7.08 -11.42
CA GLU A 223 9.41 -6.78 -12.49
C GLU A 223 8.21 -7.76 -12.49
N ASN A 224 7.84 -8.23 -11.30
CA ASN A 224 6.76 -9.18 -11.08
C ASN A 224 5.99 -8.77 -9.83
N LEU A 225 4.74 -8.35 -10.00
CA LEU A 225 3.89 -7.85 -8.91
C LEU A 225 3.58 -8.93 -7.87
N ALA A 226 3.65 -10.22 -8.21
CA ALA A 226 3.44 -11.29 -7.25
C ALA A 226 4.46 -11.27 -6.09
N VAL A 227 5.67 -10.74 -6.33
CA VAL A 227 6.74 -10.68 -5.33
C VAL A 227 6.47 -9.64 -4.23
N PRO A 228 6.23 -8.35 -4.53
CA PRO A 228 5.85 -7.38 -3.50
C PRO A 228 4.51 -7.75 -2.84
N ILE A 229 3.55 -8.36 -3.56
CA ILE A 229 2.31 -8.88 -2.96
C ILE A 229 2.62 -9.92 -1.88
N ALA A 230 3.51 -10.88 -2.15
CA ALA A 230 3.91 -11.88 -1.18
C ALA A 230 4.63 -11.26 0.02
N VAL A 231 5.56 -10.31 -0.21
CA VAL A 231 6.26 -9.61 0.88
C VAL A 231 5.25 -8.86 1.77
N HIS A 232 4.36 -8.08 1.16
CA HIS A 232 3.36 -7.27 1.85
C HIS A 232 2.38 -8.16 2.63
N GLY A 233 1.79 -9.16 1.97
CA GLY A 233 0.85 -10.10 2.61
C GLY A 233 1.48 -10.84 3.78
N LEU A 234 2.71 -11.34 3.63
CA LEU A 234 3.43 -12.04 4.71
C LEU A 234 3.86 -11.12 5.84
N TYR A 235 4.27 -9.88 5.53
CA TYR A 235 4.63 -8.88 6.53
C TYR A 235 3.43 -8.58 7.45
N ASN A 236 2.28 -8.24 6.85
CA ASN A 236 1.06 -7.95 7.59
C ASN A 236 0.53 -9.17 8.34
N ALA A 237 0.50 -10.34 7.71
CA ALA A 237 0.07 -11.57 8.38
C ALA A 237 0.94 -11.90 9.59
N THR A 238 2.27 -11.72 9.48
CA THR A 238 3.18 -11.92 10.61
C THR A 238 2.90 -10.91 11.72
N LEU A 239 2.68 -9.62 11.40
CA LEU A 239 2.30 -8.61 12.39
C LEU A 239 1.00 -8.97 13.11
N PHE A 240 -0.07 -9.27 12.37
CA PHE A 240 -1.37 -9.59 12.95
C PHE A 240 -1.34 -10.88 13.80
N LEU A 241 -0.71 -11.94 13.30
CA LEU A 241 -0.61 -13.21 14.04
C LEU A 241 0.30 -13.09 15.27
N SER A 242 1.39 -12.33 15.18
CA SER A 242 2.24 -12.09 16.36
C SER A 242 1.49 -11.28 17.42
N SER A 243 0.73 -10.26 17.03
CA SER A 243 -0.11 -9.50 17.94
C SER A 243 -1.23 -10.34 18.56
N PHE A 244 -1.76 -11.34 17.84
CA PHE A 244 -2.78 -12.25 18.36
C PHE A 244 -2.23 -13.25 19.39
N VAL A 245 -0.98 -13.69 19.22
CA VAL A 245 -0.36 -14.68 20.11
C VAL A 245 0.26 -14.02 21.35
N LEU A 246 0.74 -12.78 21.23
CA LEU A 246 1.46 -12.07 22.29
C LEU A 246 0.59 -11.08 23.07
N GLY A 247 -0.57 -10.68 22.52
CA GLY A 247 -1.54 -9.80 23.16
C GLY A 247 -2.57 -10.57 23.96
#